data_AF-A0A6M3JDS5-F1
#
_entry.id   AF-A0A6M3JDS5-F1
#
_cell.length_a   1.000
_cell.length_b   1.000
_cell.length_c   1.000
_cell.angle_alpha   90.00
_cell.angle_beta   90.00
_cell.angle_gamma   90.00
#
_symmetry.space_group_name_H-M   'P 1'
#
loop_
_entity.id
_entity.type
_entity.pdbx_description
1 polymer ?
#
loop_
_entity_poly.entity_id
_entity_poly.type
_entity_poly.pdbx_seq_one_letter_code
_entity_poly.pdbx_strand_id
1 'polypeptide(L)'
;MANPIDWYADSREAIQVYYGEDWQLFCKLLAACSPNCSLPSNLTLAQKAYNLIKTEEELPKAGFIKAHYSQVTKMLVGDKPGRKVGNFYQNLIGNEQAITVDVWMARYYGLKRPKAISAKDYTYVEDCVRMDADYAGLTPAQFQAKTWCMVRGSSENFGDLLRSRGRQLSF
;
A
#
# COMPACT_ATOMS: atom_id res chain seq x y z
N MET A 1 19.73 4.40 -4.59
CA MET A 1 18.25 4.52 -4.49
C MET A 1 17.67 3.19 -4.88
N ALA A 2 16.61 2.72 -4.21
CA ALA A 2 15.92 1.49 -4.57
C ALA A 2 15.43 1.57 -6.03
N ASN A 3 15.51 0.45 -6.74
CA ASN A 3 14.99 0.33 -8.10
C ASN A 3 13.46 0.47 -8.06
N PRO A 4 12.84 1.45 -8.76
CA PRO A 4 11.39 1.63 -8.74
C PRO A 4 10.57 0.39 -9.13
N ILE A 5 11.14 -0.50 -9.95
CA ILE A 5 10.51 -1.74 -10.37
C ILE A 5 10.36 -2.70 -9.19
N ASP A 6 11.35 -2.75 -8.31
CA ASP A 6 11.43 -3.68 -7.18
C ASP A 6 10.76 -3.14 -5.92
N TRP A 7 10.11 -1.97 -5.99
CA TRP A 7 9.56 -1.26 -4.84
C TRP A 7 8.68 -2.13 -3.93
N TYR A 8 7.81 -2.97 -4.51
CA TYR A 8 6.97 -3.90 -3.75
C TYR A 8 7.77 -5.05 -3.15
N ALA A 9 8.73 -5.61 -3.88
CA ALA A 9 9.57 -6.70 -3.42
C ALA A 9 10.45 -6.25 -2.24
N ASP A 10 11.15 -5.12 -2.40
CA ASP A 10 11.99 -4.52 -1.37
C ASP A 10 11.18 -4.14 -0.12
N SER A 11 9.97 -3.58 -0.31
CA SER A 11 9.07 -3.26 0.80
C SER A 11 8.64 -4.52 1.54
N ARG A 12 8.26 -5.57 0.81
CA ARG A 12 7.81 -6.84 1.39
C ARG A 12 8.93 -7.50 2.18
N GLU A 13 10.12 -7.60 1.61
CA GLU A 13 11.29 -8.19 2.28
C GLU A 13 11.59 -7.45 3.59
N ALA A 14 11.64 -6.12 3.56
CA ALA A 14 11.89 -5.34 4.77
C ALA A 14 10.79 -5.51 5.84
N ILE A 15 9.52 -5.59 5.42
CA ILE A 15 8.40 -5.84 6.33
C ILE A 15 8.47 -7.25 6.92
N GLN A 16 8.83 -8.27 6.13
CA GLN A 16 9.04 -9.64 6.58
C GLN A 16 10.14 -9.72 7.65
N VAL A 17 11.28 -9.07 7.40
CA VAL A 17 12.39 -9.02 8.36
C VAL A 17 11.97 -8.30 9.65
N TYR A 18 11.27 -7.17 9.55
CA TYR A 18 10.96 -6.35 10.72
C TYR A 18 9.86 -6.94 11.61
N TYR A 19 8.82 -7.53 11.00
CA TYR A 19 7.62 -8.00 11.71
C TYR A 19 7.57 -9.51 11.92
N GLY A 20 8.51 -10.28 11.35
CA GLY A 20 8.58 -11.72 11.53
C GLY A 20 7.27 -12.40 11.12
N GLU A 21 6.73 -13.26 11.98
CA GLU A 21 5.48 -14.00 11.73
C GLU A 21 4.26 -13.08 11.47
N ASP A 22 4.27 -11.86 12.03
CA ASP A 22 3.17 -10.91 11.90
C ASP A 22 3.23 -10.07 10.61
N TRP A 23 4.16 -10.33 9.69
CA TRP A 23 4.37 -9.48 8.50
C TRP A 23 3.11 -9.32 7.63
N GLN A 24 2.30 -10.38 7.49
CA GLN A 24 1.04 -10.30 6.72
C GLN A 24 -0.02 -9.47 7.43
N LEU A 25 -0.11 -9.58 8.77
CA LEU A 25 -0.95 -8.71 9.58
C LEU A 25 -0.51 -7.25 9.40
N PHE A 26 0.80 -6.98 9.41
CA PHE A 26 1.29 -5.63 9.19
C PHE A 26 0.96 -5.11 7.79
N CYS A 27 1.19 -5.89 6.72
CA CYS A 27 0.81 -5.53 5.35
C CYS A 27 -0.69 -5.22 5.22
N LYS A 28 -1.53 -5.98 5.92
CA LYS A 28 -2.98 -5.77 5.99
C LYS A 28 -3.33 -4.40 6.58
N LEU A 29 -2.72 -4.03 7.71
CA LEU A 29 -2.90 -2.74 8.37
C LEU A 29 -2.36 -1.59 7.51
N LEU A 30 -1.17 -1.77 6.93
CA LEU A 30 -0.53 -0.82 6.04
C LEU A 30 -1.37 -0.53 4.79
N ALA A 31 -2.05 -1.54 4.25
CA ALA A 31 -2.98 -1.33 3.16
C ALA A 31 -4.23 -0.55 3.58
N ALA A 32 -4.81 -0.89 4.74
CA ALA A 32 -6.00 -0.23 5.28
C ALA A 32 -5.77 1.26 5.64
N CYS A 33 -4.54 1.61 6.05
CA CYS A 33 -4.12 2.97 6.37
C CYS A 33 -3.68 3.80 5.14
N SER A 34 -3.61 3.19 3.94
CA SER A 34 -3.15 3.85 2.70
C SER A 34 -4.03 4.96 2.08
N PRO A 35 -5.36 5.07 2.34
CA PRO A 35 -6.17 6.12 1.70
C PRO A 35 -5.71 7.54 2.08
N ASN A 36 -5.52 8.41 1.08
CA ASN A 36 -5.25 9.85 1.27
C ASN A 36 -4.09 10.18 2.22
N CYS A 37 -3.04 9.35 2.20
CA CYS A 37 -1.93 9.44 3.15
C CYS A 37 -0.58 9.42 2.41
N SER A 38 0.43 10.10 2.98
CA SER A 38 1.82 9.96 2.51
C SER A 38 2.41 8.63 2.99
N LEU A 39 3.53 8.19 2.41
CA LEU A 39 4.21 6.97 2.85
C LEU A 39 4.63 7.00 4.33
N PRO A 40 5.32 8.06 4.84
CA PRO A 40 5.71 8.09 6.25
C PRO A 40 4.50 8.06 7.19
N SER A 41 3.43 8.80 6.84
CA SER A 41 2.21 8.84 7.64
C SER A 41 1.46 7.51 7.59
N ASN A 42 1.44 6.82 6.43
CA ASN A 42 0.84 5.49 6.31
C ASN A 42 1.57 4.49 7.21
N LEU A 43 2.91 4.49 7.17
CA LEU A 43 3.72 3.63 8.02
C LEU A 43 3.46 3.91 9.51
N THR A 44 3.43 5.18 9.91
CA THR A 44 3.13 5.57 11.31
C THR A 44 1.76 5.10 11.77
N LEU A 45 0.72 5.26 10.93
CA LEU A 45 -0.63 4.81 11.25
C LEU A 45 -0.71 3.28 11.37
N ALA A 46 -0.05 2.56 10.46
CA ALA A 46 0.01 1.10 10.49
C ALA A 46 0.76 0.59 11.72
N GLN A 47 1.89 1.21 12.08
CA GLN A 47 2.64 0.91 13.31
C GLN A 47 1.80 1.14 14.56
N LYS A 48 1.06 2.25 14.62
CA LYS A 48 0.13 2.51 15.71
C LYS A 48 -0.96 1.44 15.79
N ALA A 49 -1.59 1.09 14.66
CA ALA A 49 -2.62 0.05 14.62
C ALA A 49 -2.07 -1.31 15.06
N TYR A 50 -0.87 -1.65 14.60
CA TYR A 50 -0.19 -2.90 14.93
C TYR A 50 0.06 -2.99 16.44
N ASN A 51 0.67 -1.97 17.03
CA ASN A 51 0.95 -1.95 18.47
C ASN A 51 -0.34 -2.11 19.30
N LEU A 52 -1.40 -1.38 18.95
CA LEU A 52 -2.69 -1.47 19.63
C LEU A 52 -3.28 -2.88 19.54
N ILE A 53 -3.24 -3.54 18.37
CA ILE A 53 -3.75 -4.92 18.21
C ILE A 53 -2.92 -5.93 19.01
N LYS A 54 -1.61 -5.68 19.21
CA LYS A 54 -0.76 -6.58 20.00
C LYS A 54 -0.91 -6.39 21.50
N THR A 55 -1.34 -5.20 21.96
CA THR A 55 -1.43 -4.87 23.39
C THR A 55 -2.85 -4.77 23.94
N GLU A 56 -3.84 -4.53 23.08
CA GLU A 56 -5.24 -4.33 23.46
C GLU A 56 -6.10 -5.46 22.89
N GLU A 57 -7.15 -5.85 23.61
CA GLU A 57 -8.12 -6.85 23.13
C GLU A 57 -8.95 -6.33 21.94
N GLU A 58 -9.13 -5.00 21.84
CA GLU A 58 -9.90 -4.35 20.77
C GLU A 58 -9.18 -3.10 20.24
N LEU A 59 -9.29 -2.84 18.93
CA LEU A 59 -8.73 -1.62 18.35
C LEU A 59 -9.57 -0.38 18.76
N PRO A 60 -8.97 0.62 19.41
CA PRO A 60 -9.70 1.80 19.85
C PRO A 60 -10.07 2.67 18.65
N LYS A 61 -11.29 3.22 18.67
CA LYS A 61 -11.74 4.20 17.66
C LYS A 61 -10.96 5.52 17.75
N ALA A 62 -10.52 5.87 18.96
CA ALA A 62 -9.79 7.11 19.22
C ALA A 62 -8.43 7.11 18.51
N GLY A 63 -8.15 8.19 17.77
CA GLY A 63 -6.87 8.36 17.08
C GLY A 63 -6.77 7.70 15.71
N PHE A 64 -7.89 7.20 15.14
CA PHE A 64 -8.05 6.89 13.72
C PHE A 64 -9.16 7.75 13.12
N ILE A 65 -8.98 8.19 11.87
CA ILE A 65 -10.12 8.72 11.11
C ILE A 65 -11.06 7.57 10.75
N LYS A 66 -12.37 7.87 10.65
CA LYS A 66 -13.43 6.87 10.38
C LYS A 66 -13.11 5.95 9.19
N ALA A 67 -12.53 6.49 8.12
CA ALA A 67 -12.19 5.71 6.93
C ALA A 67 -11.11 4.65 7.20
N HIS A 68 -10.03 5.00 7.92
CA HIS A 68 -8.99 4.04 8.28
C HIS A 68 -9.52 2.99 9.25
N TYR A 69 -10.24 3.42 10.30
CA TYR A 69 -10.84 2.49 11.26
C TYR A 69 -11.74 1.47 10.55
N SER A 70 -12.65 1.92 9.69
CA SER A 70 -13.55 1.03 8.96
C SER A 70 -12.80 0.04 8.06
N GLN A 71 -11.73 0.47 7.39
CA GLN A 71 -10.95 -0.41 6.52
C GLN A 71 -10.12 -1.42 7.32
N VAL A 72 -9.54 -0.99 8.45
CA VAL A 72 -8.78 -1.87 9.35
C VAL A 72 -9.71 -2.95 9.90
N THR A 73 -10.86 -2.58 10.48
CA THR A 73 -11.80 -3.55 11.04
C THR A 73 -12.26 -4.56 9.98
N LYS A 74 -12.65 -4.11 8.78
CA LYS A 74 -13.03 -5.02 7.69
C LYS A 74 -11.93 -6.03 7.36
N MET A 75 -10.71 -5.54 7.18
CA MET A 75 -9.57 -6.40 6.86
C MET A 75 -9.26 -7.41 7.98
N LEU A 76 -9.45 -7.02 9.24
CA LEU A 76 -9.21 -7.90 10.40
C LEU A 76 -10.26 -9.01 10.49
N VAL A 77 -11.54 -8.71 10.29
CA VAL A 77 -12.63 -9.70 10.35
C VAL A 77 -12.77 -10.55 9.07
N GLY A 78 -11.94 -10.30 8.06
CA GLY A 78 -11.97 -11.01 6.78
C GLY A 78 -13.01 -10.49 5.78
N ASP A 79 -13.62 -9.34 6.05
CA ASP A 79 -14.54 -8.67 5.13
C ASP A 79 -13.83 -8.09 3.91
N LYS A 80 -14.57 -7.99 2.80
CA LYS A 80 -14.02 -7.47 1.53
C LYS A 80 -13.70 -5.96 1.65
N PRO A 81 -12.42 -5.55 1.54
CA PRO A 81 -12.07 -4.14 1.48
C PRO A 81 -12.49 -3.53 0.13
N GLY A 82 -12.50 -2.19 0.05
CA GLY A 82 -12.58 -1.52 -1.26
C GLY A 82 -11.45 -1.95 -2.21
N ARG A 83 -11.73 -1.97 -3.52
CA ARG A 83 -10.86 -2.50 -4.60
C ARG A 83 -9.40 -2.02 -4.48
N LYS A 84 -9.18 -0.72 -4.30
CA LYS A 84 -7.82 -0.14 -4.08
C LYS A 84 -7.10 -0.77 -2.90
N VAL A 85 -7.74 -0.84 -1.73
CA VAL A 85 -7.10 -1.35 -0.51
C VAL A 85 -6.82 -2.84 -0.64
N GLY A 86 -7.75 -3.60 -1.22
CA GLY A 86 -7.55 -5.01 -1.51
C GLY A 86 -6.37 -5.25 -2.44
N ASN A 87 -6.31 -4.55 -3.58
CA ASN A 87 -5.22 -4.70 -4.54
C ASN A 87 -3.88 -4.26 -3.95
N PHE A 88 -3.84 -3.20 -3.15
CA PHE A 88 -2.60 -2.75 -2.52
C PHE A 88 -2.07 -3.76 -1.50
N TYR A 89 -2.97 -4.37 -0.70
CA TYR A 89 -2.61 -5.49 0.15
C TYR A 89 -2.04 -6.66 -0.66
N GLN A 90 -2.72 -7.04 -1.76
CA GLN A 90 -2.27 -8.11 -2.65
C GLN A 90 -0.87 -7.82 -3.22
N ASN A 91 -0.59 -6.59 -3.63
CA ASN A 91 0.76 -6.20 -4.07
C ASN A 91 1.80 -6.34 -2.95
N LEU A 92 1.50 -5.87 -1.74
CA LEU A 92 2.41 -5.97 -0.59
C LEU A 92 2.75 -7.42 -0.21
N ILE A 93 1.81 -8.35 -0.39
CA ILE A 93 2.05 -9.78 -0.12
C ILE A 93 2.62 -10.56 -1.32
N GLY A 94 2.83 -9.88 -2.45
CA GLY A 94 3.55 -10.43 -3.61
C GLY A 94 2.71 -10.96 -4.76
N ASN A 95 1.45 -10.57 -4.83
CA ASN A 95 0.69 -10.73 -6.06
C ASN A 95 1.14 -9.66 -7.08
N GLU A 96 1.93 -10.09 -8.06
CA GLU A 96 2.48 -9.23 -9.11
C GLU A 96 1.45 -8.82 -10.18
N GLN A 97 0.29 -9.50 -10.20
CA GLN A 97 -0.80 -9.24 -11.15
C GLN A 97 -1.86 -8.27 -10.59
N ALA A 98 -1.83 -8.00 -9.28
CA ALA A 98 -2.74 -7.04 -8.67
C ALA A 98 -2.41 -5.61 -9.12
N ILE A 99 -3.44 -4.80 -9.40
CA ILE A 99 -3.27 -3.42 -9.88
C ILE A 99 -3.96 -2.47 -8.92
N THR A 100 -3.18 -1.60 -8.29
CA THR A 100 -3.65 -0.59 -7.36
C THR A 100 -3.85 0.72 -8.09
N VAL A 101 -5.10 1.00 -8.49
CA VAL A 101 -5.44 2.32 -9.07
C VAL A 101 -5.69 3.32 -7.95
N ASP A 102 -4.69 4.17 -7.71
CA ASP A 102 -4.80 5.35 -6.85
C ASP A 102 -4.98 6.64 -7.66
N VAL A 103 -5.00 7.79 -6.97
CA VAL A 103 -5.19 9.09 -7.62
C VAL A 103 -4.04 9.45 -8.57
N TRP A 104 -2.82 8.97 -8.32
CA TRP A 104 -1.66 9.25 -9.17
C TRP A 104 -1.70 8.41 -10.44
N MET A 105 -2.04 7.12 -10.32
CA MET A 105 -2.27 6.26 -11.48
C MET A 105 -3.44 6.78 -12.33
N ALA A 106 -4.55 7.16 -11.69
CA ALA A 106 -5.68 7.77 -12.41
C ALA A 106 -5.26 9.03 -13.18
N ARG A 107 -4.47 9.91 -12.57
CA ARG A 107 -3.95 11.13 -13.21
C ARG A 107 -2.99 10.82 -14.35
N TYR A 108 -2.14 9.82 -14.21
CA TYR A 108 -1.22 9.38 -15.26
C TYR A 108 -1.99 8.99 -16.53
N TYR A 109 -3.12 8.29 -16.39
CA TYR A 109 -4.01 7.93 -17.50
C TYR A 109 -5.04 9.02 -17.87
N GLY A 110 -4.80 10.27 -17.48
CA GLY A 110 -5.59 11.43 -17.93
C GLY A 110 -6.92 11.64 -17.21
N LEU A 111 -7.23 10.90 -16.14
CA LEU A 111 -8.44 11.13 -15.35
C LEU A 111 -8.30 12.42 -14.53
N LYS A 112 -9.12 13.41 -14.86
CA LYS A 112 -9.03 14.77 -14.28
C LYS A 112 -9.60 14.80 -12.85
N ARG A 113 -8.70 15.03 -11.88
CA ARG A 113 -9.01 15.33 -10.45
C ARG A 113 -10.17 14.51 -9.86
N PRO A 114 -10.15 13.16 -9.95
CA PRO A 114 -11.25 12.36 -9.41
C PRO A 114 -11.32 12.53 -7.90
N LYS A 115 -12.48 12.96 -7.39
CA LYS A 115 -12.79 12.93 -5.94
C LYS A 115 -12.89 11.49 -5.45
N ALA A 116 -13.43 10.62 -6.31
CA ALA A 116 -13.43 9.18 -6.20
C ALA A 116 -13.29 8.60 -7.62
N ILE A 117 -12.66 7.43 -7.74
CA ILE A 117 -12.49 6.74 -9.02
C ILE A 117 -13.69 5.79 -9.18
N SER A 118 -14.47 5.96 -10.25
CA SER A 118 -15.63 5.10 -10.51
C SER A 118 -15.18 3.67 -10.81
N ALA A 119 -16.07 2.69 -10.69
CA ALA A 119 -15.74 1.30 -11.02
C ALA A 119 -15.32 1.15 -12.50
N LYS A 120 -15.97 1.89 -13.40
CA LYS A 120 -15.65 1.92 -14.83
C LYS A 120 -14.27 2.50 -15.09
N ASP A 121 -13.96 3.66 -14.49
CA ASP A 121 -12.66 4.31 -14.63
C ASP A 121 -11.54 3.45 -14.01
N TYR A 122 -11.83 2.79 -12.89
CA TYR A 122 -10.88 1.87 -12.26
C TYR A 122 -10.53 0.73 -13.21
N THR A 123 -11.55 0.08 -13.82
CA THR A 123 -11.33 -0.99 -14.79
C THR A 123 -10.57 -0.50 -16.03
N TYR A 124 -10.93 0.66 -16.57
CA TYR A 124 -10.21 1.28 -17.69
C TYR A 124 -8.71 1.44 -17.36
N VAL A 125 -8.39 1.99 -16.19
CA VAL A 125 -6.99 2.17 -15.79
C VAL A 125 -6.29 0.83 -15.59
N GLU A 126 -6.96 -0.16 -15.00
CA GLU A 126 -6.35 -1.50 -14.88
C GLU A 126 -6.02 -2.09 -16.25
N ASP A 127 -6.90 -1.97 -17.25
CA ASP A 127 -6.67 -2.49 -18.59
C ASP A 127 -5.50 -1.79 -19.28
N CYS A 128 -5.40 -0.47 -19.14
CA CYS A 128 -4.24 0.28 -19.63
C CYS A 128 -2.94 -0.15 -18.94
N VAL A 129 -2.94 -0.31 -17.60
CA VAL A 129 -1.76 -0.78 -16.87
C VAL A 129 -1.33 -2.17 -17.33
N ARG A 130 -2.26 -3.10 -17.57
CA ARG A 130 -1.94 -4.44 -18.07
C ARG A 130 -1.27 -4.37 -19.43
N MET A 131 -1.84 -3.59 -20.35
CA MET A 131 -1.32 -3.45 -21.71
C MET A 131 0.06 -2.79 -21.73
N ASP A 132 0.26 -1.72 -20.96
CA ASP A 132 1.55 -1.04 -20.91
C ASP A 132 2.63 -1.87 -20.20
N ALA A 133 2.24 -2.64 -19.18
CA ALA A 133 3.14 -3.57 -18.49
C ALA A 133 3.63 -4.66 -19.44
N ASP A 134 2.70 -5.27 -20.20
CA ASP A 134 3.02 -6.28 -21.22
C ASP A 134 3.97 -5.72 -22.29
N TYR A 135 3.64 -4.53 -22.83
CA TYR A 135 4.51 -3.84 -23.79
C TYR A 135 5.91 -3.54 -23.24
N ALA A 136 6.03 -3.24 -21.94
CA ALA A 136 7.29 -2.95 -21.27
C ALA A 136 8.05 -4.20 -20.81
N GLY A 137 7.48 -5.41 -20.95
CA GLY A 137 8.05 -6.65 -20.40
C GLY A 137 8.10 -6.68 -18.87
N LEU A 138 7.15 -6.02 -18.21
CA LEU A 138 7.03 -5.91 -16.74
C LEU A 138 5.74 -6.57 -16.26
N THR A 139 5.71 -6.98 -15.00
CA THR A 139 4.43 -7.31 -14.36
C THR A 139 3.61 -6.05 -14.08
N PRO A 140 2.28 -6.16 -13.95
CA PRO A 140 1.45 -4.99 -13.61
C PRO A 140 1.90 -4.28 -12.32
N ALA A 141 2.30 -5.03 -11.30
CA ALA A 141 2.80 -4.48 -10.04
C ALA A 141 4.13 -3.71 -10.21
N GLN A 142 5.05 -4.23 -11.04
CA GLN A 142 6.31 -3.57 -11.35
C GLN A 142 6.09 -2.29 -12.16
N PHE A 143 5.24 -2.36 -13.19
CA PHE A 143 4.92 -1.21 -14.03
C PHE A 143 4.30 -0.08 -13.21
N GLN A 144 3.26 -0.38 -12.41
CA GLN A 144 2.63 0.65 -11.57
C GLN A 144 3.60 1.23 -10.53
N ALA A 145 4.51 0.43 -9.97
CA ALA A 145 5.49 0.90 -8.99
C ALA A 145 6.47 1.90 -9.64
N LYS A 146 6.98 1.56 -10.81
CA LYS A 146 7.82 2.44 -11.63
C LYS A 146 7.11 3.75 -11.96
N THR A 147 5.88 3.66 -12.47
CA THR A 147 5.06 4.83 -12.84
C THR A 147 4.77 5.70 -11.62
N TRP A 148 4.39 5.10 -10.49
CA TRP A 148 4.11 5.84 -9.27
C TRP A 148 5.35 6.53 -8.69
N CYS A 149 6.52 5.87 -8.69
CA CYS A 149 7.76 6.49 -8.26
C CYS A 149 8.17 7.66 -9.16
N MET A 150 7.97 7.52 -10.48
CA MET A 150 8.21 8.58 -11.45
C MET A 150 7.31 9.79 -11.20
N VAL A 151 5.99 9.58 -11.04
CA VAL A 151 5.01 10.65 -10.80
C VAL A 151 5.27 11.35 -9.46
N ARG A 152 5.69 10.60 -8.43
CA ARG A 152 6.03 11.14 -7.11
C ARG A 152 7.39 11.84 -7.07
N GLY A 153 8.30 11.50 -7.98
CA GLY A 153 9.70 11.98 -7.97
C GLY A 153 10.57 11.35 -6.89
N SER A 154 10.20 10.19 -6.36
CA SER A 154 10.98 9.46 -5.35
C SER A 154 10.72 7.96 -5.44
N SER A 155 11.74 7.15 -5.15
CA SER A 155 11.65 5.69 -5.01
C SER A 155 11.75 5.19 -3.57
N GLU A 156 11.70 6.09 -2.58
CA GLU A 156 11.68 5.71 -1.16
C GLU A 156 10.57 4.69 -0.89
N ASN A 157 10.93 3.58 -0.25
CA ASN A 157 10.03 2.47 0.04
C ASN A 157 9.85 2.25 1.55
N PHE A 158 9.03 1.27 1.95
CA PHE A 158 8.80 1.01 3.37
C PHE A 158 10.04 0.49 4.09
N GLY A 159 10.94 -0.21 3.40
CA GLY A 159 12.22 -0.63 3.96
C GLY A 159 13.13 0.55 4.30
N ASP A 160 13.21 1.56 3.43
CA ASP A 160 13.97 2.79 3.70
C ASP A 160 13.42 3.53 4.94
N LEU A 161 12.09 3.61 5.04
CA LEU A 161 11.42 4.23 6.19
C LEU A 161 11.60 3.42 7.48
N LEU A 162 11.52 2.09 7.43
CA LEU A 162 11.75 1.24 8.59
C LEU A 162 13.21 1.32 9.06
N ARG A 163 14.18 1.31 8.14
CA ARG A 163 15.61 1.46 8.45
C ARG A 163 15.94 2.82 9.06
N SER A 164 15.37 3.90 8.54
CA SER A 164 15.60 5.24 9.08
C SER A 164 15.02 5.42 10.50
N ARG A 165 13.93 4.72 10.82
CA ARG A 165 13.30 4.72 12.16
C ARG A 165 13.92 3.71 13.12
N GLY A 166 14.48 2.61 12.61
CA GLY A 166 15.04 1.49 13.38
C GLY A 166 16.32 1.78 14.17
N ARG A 167 16.95 2.95 13.99
CA ARG A 167 18.06 3.39 14.87
C ARG A 167 17.63 3.81 16.29
N GLN A 168 16.35 3.69 16.64
CA GLN A 168 15.83 4.09 17.97
C GLN A 168 15.21 2.96 18.82
N LEU A 169 15.30 1.69 18.43
CA LEU A 169 14.84 0.59 19.28
C LEU A 169 15.98 -0.38 19.57
N SER A 170 16.72 -0.07 20.64
CA SER A 170 17.48 -1.06 21.41
C SER A 170 16.49 -1.91 22.22
N PHE A 171 16.49 -3.22 21.99
CA PHE A 171 15.91 -4.19 22.92
C PHE A 171 16.69 -4.20 24.24
#